data_AF-A0AAV2STX5-F1
#
_entry.id   AF-A0AAV2STX5-F1
#
_cell.length_a   1.000
_cell.length_b   1.000
_cell.length_c   1.000
_cell.angle_alpha   90.00
_cell.angle_beta   90.00
_cell.angle_gamma   90.00
#
_symmetry.space_group_name_H-M   'P 1'
#
loop_
_entity.id
_entity.type
_entity.pdbx_description
1 polymer ?
#
loop_
_entity_poly.entity_id
_entity_poly.type
_entity_poly.pdbx_seq_one_letter_code
_entity_poly.pdbx_strand_id
1 'polypeptide(L)'
;NGNVKWFQVIRYSKYSKNLANRLTKFMSPNWTIGDRDIMAAKVLLQESNKPILSKSNIFLDIRQDPSKIENLKPILKIISENSINVSLKLWYQRYYNQNNKADSNTYLELLCHSKSNCYVKQFWGCLSFEGCKYLQYMERTCTLLNLSIDSIAVLESVCHYLPSFDALTELFLCLSMRQFSSPSCSIPKHLRYIFNVDLPYLEDIAVKDSVKCLRHLSSHFKQIFLNNLSVDGAHRFVTGCKEKGISVYELIQLSSIGKQGSSYQVSHQSLPLQYSMMNFLDNWKAGEFVDENTFKVKLTYDKDSSEKLLPTRFDGEIVFGRKSH
;
A
#
# COMPACT_ATOMS: atom_id res chain seq x y z
N ASN A 1 -13.02 18.21 24.56
CA ASN A 1 -12.36 17.00 23.99
C ASN A 1 -11.08 17.38 23.27
N GLY A 2 -10.04 17.73 24.01
CA GLY A 2 -8.70 17.86 23.43
C GLY A 2 -8.15 16.47 23.15
N ASN A 3 -7.46 16.28 22.02
CA ASN A 3 -6.73 15.06 21.69
C ASN A 3 -5.58 14.87 22.69
N VAL A 4 -5.88 14.28 23.85
CA VAL A 4 -4.84 13.89 24.81
C VAL A 4 -4.04 12.75 24.20
N LYS A 5 -2.76 13.02 23.93
CA LYS A 5 -1.80 12.01 23.44
C LYS A 5 -1.40 11.11 24.60
N TRP A 6 -2.23 10.13 24.94
CA TRP A 6 -2.05 9.25 26.10
C TRP A 6 -0.66 8.60 26.17
N PHE A 7 -0.10 8.16 25.04
CA PHE A 7 1.27 7.62 24.99
C PHE A 7 2.33 8.66 25.41
N GLN A 8 2.15 9.92 25.03
CA GLN A 8 3.04 11.01 25.42
C GLN A 8 2.97 11.28 26.93
N VAL A 9 1.77 11.25 27.52
CA VAL A 9 1.58 11.36 28.98
C VAL A 9 2.33 10.24 29.70
N ILE A 10 2.17 9.00 29.23
CA ILE A 10 2.88 7.84 29.82
C ILE A 10 4.40 7.99 29.70
N ARG A 11 4.93 8.42 28.55
CA ARG A 11 6.36 8.70 28.41
C ARG A 11 6.86 9.77 29.38
N TYR A 12 6.17 10.90 29.50
CA TYR A 12 6.58 11.97 30.41
C TYR A 12 6.48 11.55 31.88
N SER A 13 5.54 10.65 32.20
CA SER A 13 5.47 10.02 33.52
C SER A 13 6.54 8.94 33.75
N LYS A 14 7.52 8.81 32.84
CA LYS A 14 8.54 7.75 32.83
C LYS A 14 7.93 6.35 32.94
N TYR A 15 6.84 6.14 32.21
CA TYR A 15 6.16 4.85 32.11
C TYR A 15 5.52 4.38 33.44
N SER A 16 4.97 5.30 34.24
CA SER A 16 4.33 5.00 35.51
C SER A 16 3.12 4.05 35.35
N LYS A 17 3.21 2.85 35.95
CA LYS A 17 2.12 1.85 35.95
C LYS A 17 0.86 2.36 36.64
N ASN A 18 1.01 3.05 37.79
CA ASN A 18 -0.12 3.60 38.53
C ASN A 18 -0.90 4.63 37.70
N LEU A 19 -0.19 5.45 36.92
CA LEU A 19 -0.84 6.37 36.00
C LEU A 19 -1.49 5.61 34.85
N ALA A 20 -0.78 4.66 34.21
CA ALA A 20 -1.30 3.84 33.14
C ALA A 20 -2.62 3.16 33.51
N ASN A 21 -2.67 2.48 34.66
CA ASN A 21 -3.88 1.82 35.18
C ASN A 21 -5.06 2.80 35.30
N ARG A 22 -4.83 4.02 35.81
CA ARG A 22 -5.87 5.04 35.88
C ARG A 22 -6.32 5.52 34.50
N LEU A 23 -5.37 5.68 33.57
CA LEU A 23 -5.63 6.22 32.24
C LEU A 23 -6.41 5.25 31.33
N THR A 24 -6.26 3.93 31.51
CA THR A 24 -6.91 2.93 30.64
C THR A 24 -8.43 3.10 30.56
N LYS A 25 -9.07 3.60 31.63
CA LYS A 25 -10.51 3.87 31.70
C LYS A 25 -10.98 5.04 30.82
N PHE A 26 -10.07 5.92 30.43
CA PHE A 26 -10.37 7.13 29.67
C PHE A 26 -9.88 7.07 28.21
N MET A 27 -9.19 5.99 27.85
CA MET A 27 -8.63 5.86 26.51
C MET A 27 -9.72 5.52 25.48
N SER A 28 -9.58 6.14 24.31
CA SER A 28 -10.36 5.77 23.12
C SER A 28 -10.11 4.30 22.77
N PRO A 29 -11.07 3.56 22.21
CA PRO A 29 -10.84 2.22 21.68
C PRO A 29 -9.85 2.20 20.49
N ASN A 30 -9.64 3.33 19.80
CA ASN A 30 -8.75 3.39 18.63
C ASN A 30 -7.36 3.90 19.02
N TRP A 31 -6.35 3.05 18.88
CA TRP A 31 -4.98 3.31 19.32
C TRP A 31 -4.04 3.33 18.12
N THR A 32 -3.30 4.42 17.94
CA THR A 32 -2.22 4.48 16.94
C THR A 32 -0.88 4.49 17.66
N ILE A 33 -0.09 3.44 17.44
CA ILE A 33 1.19 3.21 18.10
C ILE A 33 2.28 3.30 17.03
N GLY A 34 3.09 4.35 17.09
CA GLY A 34 4.30 4.47 16.26
C GLY A 34 5.56 4.02 17.02
N ASP A 35 6.71 4.01 16.32
CA ASP A 35 8.02 3.59 16.87
C ASP A 35 8.31 4.12 18.28
N ARG A 36 8.05 5.42 18.50
CA ARG A 36 8.36 6.12 19.76
C ARG A 36 7.36 5.83 20.89
N ASP A 37 6.25 5.18 20.59
CA ASP A 37 5.16 4.93 21.54
C ASP A 37 5.14 3.49 22.03
N ILE A 38 5.96 2.60 21.46
CA ILE A 38 6.03 1.17 21.75
C ILE A 38 6.16 0.91 23.26
N MET A 39 7.16 1.48 23.93
CA MET A 39 7.33 1.24 25.37
C MET A 39 6.13 1.74 26.20
N ALA A 40 5.54 2.89 25.84
CA ALA A 40 4.36 3.41 26.52
C ALA A 40 3.13 2.52 26.29
N ALA A 41 2.95 2.04 25.06
CA ALA A 41 1.87 1.13 24.69
C ALA A 41 1.99 -0.21 25.41
N LYS A 42 3.20 -0.76 25.57
CA LYS A 42 3.44 -1.96 26.38
C LYS A 42 2.86 -1.80 27.78
N VAL A 43 3.22 -0.72 28.48
CA VAL A 43 2.73 -0.48 29.85
C VAL A 43 1.21 -0.31 29.86
N LEU A 44 0.63 0.46 28.92
CA LEU A 44 -0.82 0.63 28.86
C LEU A 44 -1.57 -0.68 28.58
N LEU A 45 -1.06 -1.52 27.68
CA LEU A 45 -1.67 -2.82 27.37
C LEU A 45 -1.59 -3.78 28.56
N GLN A 46 -0.48 -3.79 29.30
CA GLN A 46 -0.31 -4.62 30.50
C GLN A 46 -1.26 -4.19 31.63
N GLU A 47 -1.53 -2.90 31.76
CA GLU A 47 -2.40 -2.36 32.81
C GLU A 47 -3.87 -2.23 32.36
N SER A 48 -4.20 -2.63 31.13
CA SER A 48 -5.57 -2.58 30.61
C SER A 48 -6.36 -3.85 30.97
N ASN A 49 -7.61 -3.67 31.37
CA ASN A 49 -8.50 -4.79 31.62
C ASN A 49 -8.99 -5.43 30.30
N LYS A 50 -9.19 -6.76 30.31
CA LYS A 50 -9.64 -7.53 29.13
C LYS A 50 -10.87 -6.96 28.39
N PRO A 51 -11.94 -6.49 29.05
CA PRO A 51 -13.12 -5.95 28.35
C PRO A 51 -12.85 -4.65 27.58
N ILE A 52 -11.83 -3.88 27.98
CA ILE A 52 -11.42 -2.67 27.26
C ILE A 52 -10.65 -3.09 26.01
N LEU A 53 -9.67 -3.99 26.19
CA LEU A 53 -8.86 -4.50 25.09
C LEU A 53 -9.70 -5.18 23.99
N SER A 54 -10.74 -5.93 24.36
CA SER A 54 -11.58 -6.64 23.38
C SER A 54 -12.39 -5.72 22.46
N LYS A 55 -12.53 -4.44 22.80
CA LYS A 55 -13.19 -3.42 21.98
C LYS A 55 -12.20 -2.52 21.24
N SER A 56 -10.90 -2.75 21.43
CA SER A 56 -9.86 -1.88 20.89
C SER A 56 -9.51 -2.23 19.44
N ASN A 57 -9.24 -1.18 18.66
CA ASN A 57 -8.60 -1.26 17.36
C ASN A 57 -7.20 -0.67 17.47
N ILE A 58 -6.18 -1.49 17.26
CA ILE A 58 -4.78 -1.09 17.36
C ILE A 58 -4.16 -0.97 15.96
N PHE A 59 -3.65 0.21 15.67
CA PHE A 59 -2.91 0.53 14.46
C PHE A 59 -1.42 0.67 14.83
N LEU A 60 -0.62 -0.32 14.47
CA LEU A 60 0.84 -0.32 14.63
C LEU A 60 1.47 0.27 13.36
N ASP A 61 2.02 1.47 13.46
CA ASP A 61 2.67 2.22 12.38
C ASP A 61 4.20 2.22 12.58
N ILE A 62 4.86 1.16 12.11
CA ILE A 62 6.28 0.90 12.37
C ILE A 62 7.13 1.35 11.19
N ARG A 63 7.96 2.37 11.39
CA ARG A 63 8.75 3.01 10.32
C ARG A 63 10.22 2.65 10.33
N GLN A 64 10.78 2.41 11.50
CA GLN A 64 12.15 1.92 11.67
C GLN A 64 12.23 0.40 11.48
N ASP A 65 13.46 -0.10 11.37
CA ASP A 65 13.76 -1.53 11.35
C ASP A 65 13.12 -2.21 12.58
N PRO A 66 12.10 -3.07 12.38
CA PRO A 66 11.37 -3.69 13.48
C PRO A 66 12.26 -4.52 14.42
N SER A 67 13.39 -5.03 13.92
CA SER A 67 14.35 -5.79 14.73
C SER A 67 15.09 -4.94 15.75
N LYS A 68 15.18 -3.62 15.51
CA LYS A 68 15.84 -2.64 16.39
C LYS A 68 14.87 -1.99 17.37
N ILE A 69 13.57 -2.24 17.21
CA ILE A 69 12.54 -1.68 18.09
C ILE A 69 12.37 -2.59 19.29
N GLU A 70 13.00 -2.18 20.39
CA GLU A 70 12.84 -2.84 21.67
C GLU A 70 11.36 -2.90 22.05
N ASN A 71 10.93 -4.01 22.66
CA ASN A 71 9.57 -4.23 23.13
C ASN A 71 8.47 -4.40 22.06
N LEU A 72 8.79 -4.36 20.76
CA LEU A 72 7.80 -4.65 19.72
C LEU A 72 7.24 -6.08 19.83
N LYS A 73 8.11 -7.09 19.89
CA LYS A 73 7.70 -8.51 20.05
C LYS A 73 6.85 -8.73 21.31
N PRO A 74 7.24 -8.23 22.51
CA PRO A 74 6.38 -8.28 23.69
C PRO A 74 4.99 -7.67 23.49
N ILE A 75 4.87 -6.55 22.80
CA ILE A 75 3.55 -5.94 22.53
C ILE A 75 2.72 -6.82 21.61
N LEU A 76 3.31 -7.34 20.52
CA LEU A 76 2.60 -8.24 19.61
C LEU A 76 2.10 -9.49 20.32
N LYS A 77 2.87 -10.02 21.28
CA LYS A 77 2.44 -11.13 22.13
C LYS A 77 1.26 -10.75 23.04
N ILE A 78 1.30 -9.59 23.68
CA ILE A 78 0.14 -9.11 24.47
C ILE A 78 -1.07 -8.94 23.56
N ILE A 79 -0.89 -8.41 22.35
CA ILE A 79 -1.98 -8.24 21.39
C ILE A 79 -2.55 -9.59 20.98
N SER A 80 -1.72 -10.57 20.64
CA SER A 80 -2.18 -11.89 20.19
C SER A 80 -2.91 -12.68 21.27
N GLU A 81 -2.61 -12.45 22.55
CA GLU A 81 -3.31 -13.08 23.66
C GLU A 81 -4.72 -12.48 23.91
N ASN A 82 -5.04 -11.34 23.31
CA ASN A 82 -6.29 -10.60 23.51
C ASN A 82 -7.12 -10.48 22.23
N SER A 83 -8.44 -10.38 22.36
CA SER A 83 -9.38 -10.24 21.23
C SER A 83 -9.38 -8.83 20.62
N ILE A 84 -8.24 -8.40 20.09
CA ILE A 84 -8.00 -7.06 19.56
C ILE A 84 -8.02 -7.09 18.03
N ASN A 85 -8.65 -6.09 17.41
CA ASN A 85 -8.47 -5.85 15.97
C ASN A 85 -7.13 -5.14 15.76
N VAL A 86 -6.25 -5.70 14.92
CA VAL A 86 -4.92 -5.14 14.67
C VAL A 86 -4.72 -4.81 13.20
N SER A 87 -4.15 -3.64 12.95
CA SER A 87 -3.59 -3.25 11.65
C SER A 87 -2.09 -3.04 11.83
N LEU A 88 -1.27 -3.87 11.19
CA LEU A 88 0.18 -3.81 11.30
C LEU A 88 0.77 -3.27 10.00
N LYS A 89 1.50 -2.15 10.09
CA LYS A 89 2.21 -1.55 8.97
C LYS A 89 3.71 -1.48 9.24
N LEU A 90 4.50 -2.28 8.51
CA LEU A 90 5.97 -2.30 8.62
C LEU A 90 6.60 -1.57 7.41
N TRP A 91 6.72 -0.24 7.48
CA TRP A 91 7.18 0.59 6.36
C TRP A 91 8.64 0.37 5.99
N TYR A 92 9.51 0.13 6.98
CA TYR A 92 10.94 -0.08 6.76
C TYR A 92 11.21 -1.15 5.70
N GLN A 93 10.46 -2.25 5.77
CA GLN A 93 10.62 -3.39 4.88
C GLN A 93 10.17 -3.10 3.45
N ARG A 94 9.28 -2.13 3.24
CA ARG A 94 8.81 -1.76 1.89
C ARG A 94 9.73 -0.74 1.20
N TYR A 95 10.22 0.25 1.94
CA TYR A 95 10.89 1.42 1.32
C TYR A 95 12.40 1.48 1.54
N TYR A 96 12.92 0.85 2.60
CA TYR A 96 14.30 1.03 3.03
C TYR A 96 15.13 -0.26 3.03
N ASN A 97 14.49 -1.44 3.08
CA ASN A 97 15.17 -2.74 2.98
C ASN A 97 15.11 -3.33 1.56
N GLN A 98 15.60 -2.56 0.59
CA GLN A 98 15.60 -2.89 -0.84
C GLN A 98 16.41 -4.16 -1.21
N ASN A 99 17.14 -4.75 -0.26
CA ASN A 99 18.00 -5.93 -0.43
C ASN A 99 17.48 -7.20 0.27
N ASN A 100 16.19 -7.28 0.64
CA ASN A 100 15.51 -8.50 1.10
C ASN A 100 16.24 -9.35 2.15
N LYS A 101 16.64 -8.75 3.28
CA LYS A 101 17.22 -9.54 4.41
C LYS A 101 16.32 -9.69 5.63
N ALA A 102 15.23 -8.92 5.73
CA ALA A 102 14.36 -8.98 6.90
C ALA A 102 12.92 -9.22 6.46
N ASP A 103 12.51 -10.48 6.50
CA ASP A 103 11.10 -10.84 6.37
C ASP A 103 10.31 -10.45 7.63
N SER A 104 8.99 -10.48 7.50
CA SER A 104 8.05 -10.16 8.56
C SER A 104 7.49 -11.42 9.22
N ASN A 105 8.05 -12.59 8.90
CA ASN A 105 7.44 -13.88 9.24
C ASN A 105 7.24 -13.97 10.74
N THR A 106 8.25 -13.60 11.53
CA THR A 106 8.18 -13.65 12.99
C THR A 106 7.09 -12.73 13.56
N TYR A 107 6.85 -11.56 12.99
CA TYR A 107 5.82 -10.64 13.49
C TYR A 107 4.42 -11.13 13.12
N LEU A 108 4.28 -11.67 11.91
CA LEU A 108 3.04 -12.27 11.47
C LEU A 108 2.74 -13.54 12.27
N GLU A 109 3.73 -14.41 12.49
CA GLU A 109 3.64 -15.60 13.34
C GLU A 109 3.14 -15.28 14.75
N LEU A 110 3.65 -14.21 15.37
CA LEU A 110 3.20 -13.78 16.70
C LEU A 110 1.73 -13.40 16.74
N LEU A 111 1.18 -12.84 15.66
CA LEU A 111 -0.22 -12.43 15.56
C LEU A 111 -1.13 -13.52 14.99
N CYS A 112 -0.59 -14.39 14.15
CA CYS A 112 -1.31 -15.33 13.31
C CYS A 112 -0.87 -16.76 13.62
N HIS A 113 -1.39 -17.30 14.71
CA HIS A 113 -1.21 -18.70 15.10
C HIS A 113 -2.50 -19.25 15.71
N SER A 114 -2.61 -20.57 15.82
CA SER A 114 -3.83 -21.27 16.26
C SER A 114 -4.35 -20.91 17.65
N LYS A 115 -3.52 -20.26 18.48
CA LYS A 115 -3.88 -19.80 19.84
C LYS A 115 -4.04 -18.29 19.94
N SER A 116 -3.88 -17.56 18.83
CA SER A 116 -4.04 -16.11 18.81
C SER A 116 -5.52 -15.77 18.84
N ASN A 117 -5.88 -14.81 19.68
CA ASN A 117 -7.23 -14.27 19.82
C ASN A 117 -7.42 -12.99 19.01
N CYS A 118 -6.35 -12.40 18.48
CA CYS A 118 -6.42 -11.14 17.75
C CYS A 118 -6.90 -11.34 16.31
N TYR A 119 -7.42 -10.26 15.71
CA TYR A 119 -7.92 -10.26 14.34
C TYR A 119 -7.10 -9.28 13.49
N VAL A 120 -6.28 -9.80 12.59
CA VAL A 120 -5.45 -8.96 11.72
C VAL A 120 -6.30 -8.43 10.56
N LYS A 121 -6.65 -7.14 10.63
CA LYS A 121 -7.46 -6.43 9.63
C LYS A 121 -6.63 -5.93 8.44
N GLN A 122 -5.40 -5.49 8.70
CA GLN A 122 -4.51 -4.98 7.67
C GLN A 122 -3.08 -5.43 7.96
N PHE A 123 -2.37 -5.83 6.92
CA PHE A 123 -0.96 -6.22 7.04
C PHE A 123 -0.13 -5.63 5.91
N TRP A 124 0.92 -4.89 6.29
CA TRP A 124 1.94 -4.39 5.37
C TRP A 124 3.32 -4.92 5.77
N GLY A 125 3.99 -5.62 4.86
CA GLY A 125 5.31 -6.17 5.12
C GLY A 125 5.89 -6.98 3.96
N CYS A 126 7.02 -7.63 4.20
CA CYS A 126 7.64 -8.60 3.28
C CYS A 126 7.52 -10.02 3.86
N LEU A 127 7.13 -11.01 3.06
CA LEU A 127 7.02 -12.40 3.50
C LEU A 127 7.99 -13.28 2.73
N SER A 128 8.60 -14.23 3.43
CA SER A 128 9.28 -15.34 2.75
C SER A 128 8.27 -16.37 2.26
N PHE A 129 8.74 -17.37 1.51
CA PHE A 129 7.93 -18.51 1.11
C PHE A 129 7.31 -19.23 2.32
N GLU A 130 8.07 -19.40 3.40
CA GLU A 130 7.59 -20.01 4.64
C GLU A 130 6.59 -19.11 5.38
N GLY A 131 6.77 -17.79 5.30
CA GLY A 131 5.89 -16.80 5.92
C GLY A 131 4.49 -16.77 5.31
N CYS A 132 4.34 -17.18 4.05
CA CYS A 132 3.04 -17.19 3.37
C CYS A 132 2.02 -18.12 4.05
N LYS A 133 2.47 -19.17 4.74
CA LYS A 133 1.58 -20.07 5.50
C LYS A 133 0.75 -19.36 6.57
N TYR A 134 1.19 -18.20 7.05
CA TYR A 134 0.46 -17.45 8.07
C TYR A 134 -0.75 -16.67 7.48
N LEU A 135 -0.84 -16.54 6.16
CA LEU A 135 -1.97 -15.87 5.49
C LEU A 135 -3.30 -16.58 5.75
N GLN A 136 -3.32 -17.92 5.85
CA GLN A 136 -4.53 -18.70 6.13
C GLN A 136 -5.24 -18.28 7.43
N TYR A 137 -4.51 -17.77 8.42
CA TYR A 137 -5.10 -17.35 9.70
C TYR A 137 -5.79 -15.98 9.64
N MET A 138 -5.63 -15.25 8.54
CA MET A 138 -6.20 -13.90 8.36
C MET A 138 -7.37 -13.86 7.39
N GLU A 139 -7.67 -14.98 6.72
CA GLU A 139 -8.57 -15.08 5.57
C GLU A 139 -9.95 -14.42 5.79
N ARG A 140 -10.55 -14.58 6.99
CA ARG A 140 -11.89 -14.07 7.31
C ARG A 140 -11.92 -12.63 7.80
N THR A 141 -10.76 -12.04 8.09
CA THR A 141 -10.71 -10.76 8.82
C THR A 141 -9.90 -9.69 8.11
N CYS A 142 -8.94 -10.08 7.27
CA CYS A 142 -8.07 -9.15 6.59
C CYS A 142 -8.79 -8.45 5.44
N THR A 143 -8.90 -7.13 5.52
CA THR A 143 -9.49 -6.29 4.48
C THR A 143 -8.43 -5.72 3.53
N LEU A 144 -7.16 -5.68 3.95
CA LEU A 144 -6.09 -5.12 3.14
C LEU A 144 -4.76 -5.86 3.34
N LEU A 145 -4.20 -6.34 2.23
CA LEU A 145 -2.84 -6.88 2.15
C LEU A 145 -1.95 -5.97 1.32
N ASN A 146 -0.78 -5.65 1.86
CA ASN A 146 0.25 -4.91 1.16
C ASN A 146 1.60 -5.63 1.31
N LEU A 147 1.97 -6.39 0.29
CA LEU A 147 3.08 -7.32 0.35
C LEU A 147 4.21 -6.89 -0.58
N SER A 148 5.43 -6.85 -0.06
CA SER A 148 6.63 -6.88 -0.90
C SER A 148 6.97 -8.33 -1.25
N ILE A 149 7.17 -8.57 -2.53
CA ILE A 149 7.40 -9.88 -3.15
C ILE A 149 8.74 -9.81 -3.88
N ASP A 150 9.68 -10.67 -3.50
CA ASP A 150 11.05 -10.66 -4.00
C ASP A 150 11.39 -11.78 -4.98
N SER A 151 10.47 -12.72 -5.15
CA SER A 151 10.66 -13.91 -5.96
C SER A 151 9.32 -14.45 -6.44
N ILE A 152 9.35 -15.16 -7.57
CA ILE A 152 8.16 -15.80 -8.14
C ILE A 152 7.60 -16.88 -7.23
N ALA A 153 8.45 -17.65 -6.53
CA ALA A 153 7.99 -18.65 -5.59
C ALA A 153 7.11 -18.05 -4.47
N VAL A 154 7.49 -16.88 -3.95
CA VAL A 154 6.68 -16.13 -2.97
C VAL A 154 5.38 -15.64 -3.60
N LEU A 155 5.44 -15.08 -4.83
CA LEU A 155 4.25 -14.64 -5.55
C LEU A 155 3.23 -15.78 -5.74
N GLU A 156 3.71 -16.96 -6.15
CA GLU A 156 2.91 -18.15 -6.35
C GLU A 156 2.30 -18.64 -5.03
N SER A 157 3.08 -18.64 -3.95
CA SER A 157 2.59 -18.98 -2.61
C SER A 157 1.50 -18.00 -2.15
N VAL A 158 1.66 -16.70 -2.36
CA VAL A 158 0.61 -15.71 -2.05
C VAL A 158 -0.65 -15.99 -2.87
N CYS A 159 -0.51 -16.21 -4.18
CA CYS A 159 -1.66 -16.51 -5.05
C CYS A 159 -2.40 -17.80 -4.67
N HIS A 160 -1.71 -18.76 -4.04
CA HIS A 160 -2.35 -19.96 -3.51
C HIS A 160 -3.32 -19.67 -2.34
N TYR A 161 -2.99 -18.71 -1.47
CA TYR A 161 -3.82 -18.37 -0.30
C TYR A 161 -4.91 -17.31 -0.60
N LEU A 162 -4.69 -16.42 -1.56
CA LEU A 162 -5.64 -15.34 -1.88
C LEU A 162 -7.11 -15.79 -2.12
N PRO A 163 -7.41 -16.94 -2.74
CA PRO A 163 -8.78 -17.38 -2.96
C PRO A 163 -9.60 -17.59 -1.68
N SER A 164 -8.98 -17.83 -0.51
CA SER A 164 -9.70 -18.05 0.74
C SER A 164 -10.06 -16.74 1.48
N PHE A 165 -9.56 -15.60 1.01
CA PHE A 165 -9.75 -14.32 1.67
C PHE A 165 -11.10 -13.69 1.36
N ASP A 166 -12.16 -14.08 2.09
CA ASP A 166 -13.52 -13.55 1.87
C ASP A 166 -13.67 -12.05 2.17
N ALA A 167 -12.89 -11.53 3.13
CA ALA A 167 -13.01 -10.17 3.63
C ALA A 167 -12.08 -9.16 2.95
N LEU A 168 -11.16 -9.63 2.09
CA LEU A 168 -10.19 -8.76 1.43
C LEU A 168 -10.94 -7.76 0.55
N THR A 169 -10.48 -6.52 0.50
CA THR A 169 -11.05 -5.49 -0.38
C THR A 169 -9.95 -4.82 -1.21
N GLU A 170 -8.72 -4.82 -0.70
CA GLU A 170 -7.59 -4.19 -1.35
C GLU A 170 -6.33 -5.07 -1.28
N LEU A 171 -5.68 -5.23 -2.43
CA LEU A 171 -4.41 -5.94 -2.56
C LEU A 171 -3.38 -5.01 -3.22
N PHE A 172 -2.25 -4.84 -2.54
CA PHE A 172 -1.09 -4.13 -3.07
C PHE A 172 0.08 -5.11 -3.12
N LEU A 173 0.63 -5.31 -4.31
CA LEU A 173 1.83 -6.13 -4.49
C LEU A 173 2.98 -5.25 -4.97
N CYS A 174 4.04 -5.18 -4.18
CA CYS A 174 5.31 -4.58 -4.58
C CYS A 174 6.23 -5.69 -5.10
N LEU A 175 6.36 -5.80 -6.42
CA LEU A 175 7.19 -6.81 -7.07
C LEU A 175 8.64 -6.33 -7.11
N SER A 176 9.33 -6.50 -5.98
CA SER A 176 10.73 -6.16 -5.71
C SER A 176 11.72 -7.15 -6.38
N MET A 177 11.42 -7.57 -7.61
CA MET A 177 12.21 -8.52 -8.39
C MET A 177 13.06 -7.78 -9.43
N ARG A 178 14.32 -8.22 -9.62
CA ARG A 178 15.17 -7.71 -10.73
C ARG A 178 14.92 -8.42 -12.05
N GLN A 179 14.43 -9.65 -11.98
CA GLN A 179 14.11 -10.47 -13.14
C GLN A 179 12.66 -10.92 -13.03
N PHE A 180 11.90 -10.70 -14.10
CA PHE A 180 10.50 -11.08 -14.18
C PHE A 180 10.39 -12.36 -15.00
N SER A 181 10.00 -13.45 -14.36
CA SER A 181 9.51 -14.64 -15.05
C SER A 181 7.99 -14.75 -14.94
N SER A 182 7.37 -15.52 -15.83
CA SER A 182 5.92 -15.69 -15.82
C SER A 182 5.52 -16.63 -14.68
N PRO A 183 4.65 -16.21 -13.75
CA PRO A 183 4.17 -17.10 -12.70
C PRO A 183 3.26 -18.19 -13.30
N SER A 184 3.23 -19.36 -12.68
CA SER A 184 2.28 -20.43 -13.01
C SER A 184 0.87 -20.15 -12.49
N CYS A 185 0.73 -19.18 -11.58
CA CYS A 185 -0.53 -18.79 -10.95
C CYS A 185 -1.15 -17.54 -11.58
N SER A 186 -2.45 -17.36 -11.35
CA SER A 186 -3.18 -16.12 -11.63
C SER A 186 -4.01 -15.71 -10.41
N ILE A 187 -4.21 -14.41 -10.22
CA ILE A 187 -5.14 -13.91 -9.21
C ILE A 187 -6.56 -14.17 -9.72
N PRO A 188 -7.43 -14.84 -8.94
CA PRO A 188 -8.74 -15.21 -9.41
C PRO A 188 -9.59 -13.98 -9.79
N LYS A 189 -10.09 -13.97 -11.03
CA LYS A 189 -10.84 -12.84 -11.61
C LYS A 189 -12.16 -12.50 -10.90
N HIS A 190 -12.71 -13.44 -10.13
CA HIS A 190 -13.97 -13.25 -9.40
C HIS A 190 -13.79 -12.43 -8.11
N LEU A 191 -12.54 -12.24 -7.66
CA LEU A 191 -12.23 -11.47 -6.48
C LEU A 191 -12.30 -9.98 -6.82
N ARG A 192 -13.26 -9.27 -6.20
CA ARG A 192 -13.56 -7.86 -6.47
C ARG A 192 -12.61 -6.90 -5.75
N TYR A 193 -11.34 -7.28 -5.59
CA TYR A 193 -10.40 -6.47 -4.83
C TYR A 193 -9.81 -5.39 -5.71
N ILE A 194 -9.63 -4.21 -5.11
CA ILE A 194 -8.82 -3.15 -5.71
C ILE A 194 -7.38 -3.67 -5.75
N PHE A 195 -6.89 -3.96 -6.95
CA PHE A 195 -5.57 -4.55 -7.15
C PHE A 195 -4.58 -3.53 -7.69
N ASN A 196 -3.55 -3.21 -6.90
CA ASN A 196 -2.48 -2.31 -7.28
C ASN A 196 -1.13 -3.04 -7.30
N VAL A 197 -0.27 -2.67 -8.24
CA VAL A 197 1.07 -3.23 -8.35
C VAL A 197 2.11 -2.13 -8.36
N ASP A 198 3.25 -2.37 -7.71
CA ASP A 198 4.40 -1.48 -7.65
C ASP A 198 5.64 -2.23 -8.18
N LEU A 199 6.35 -1.66 -9.14
CA LEU A 199 7.51 -2.24 -9.82
C LEU A 199 8.75 -1.35 -9.54
N PRO A 200 9.37 -1.45 -8.36
CA PRO A 200 10.42 -0.53 -7.92
C PRO A 200 11.76 -0.64 -8.68
N TYR A 201 12.07 -1.81 -9.24
CA TYR A 201 13.33 -2.09 -9.94
C TYR A 201 13.12 -2.43 -11.41
N LEU A 202 12.04 -1.94 -12.01
CA LEU A 202 11.82 -2.20 -13.42
C LEU A 202 12.86 -1.43 -14.25
N GLU A 203 13.72 -2.19 -14.91
CA GLU A 203 14.65 -1.66 -15.90
C GLU A 203 14.08 -1.80 -17.31
N ASP A 204 14.50 -0.92 -18.22
CA ASP A 204 14.09 -0.87 -19.62
C ASP A 204 14.18 -2.23 -20.34
N ILE A 205 15.23 -3.02 -20.03
CA ILE A 205 15.47 -4.34 -20.61
C ILE A 205 14.45 -5.40 -20.15
N ALA A 206 13.88 -5.23 -18.96
CA ALA A 206 12.96 -6.17 -18.34
C ALA A 206 11.48 -5.84 -18.62
N VAL A 207 11.19 -4.73 -19.30
CA VAL A 207 9.82 -4.27 -19.61
C VAL A 207 8.99 -5.37 -20.26
N LYS A 208 9.50 -6.01 -21.31
CA LYS A 208 8.75 -7.05 -22.06
C LYS A 208 8.38 -8.23 -21.16
N ASP A 209 9.27 -8.65 -20.29
CA ASP A 209 9.03 -9.80 -19.41
C ASP A 209 8.18 -9.44 -18.20
N SER A 210 8.28 -8.20 -17.68
CA SER A 210 7.37 -7.69 -16.65
C SER A 210 5.92 -7.65 -17.15
N VAL A 211 5.68 -7.22 -18.39
CA VAL A 211 4.33 -7.21 -18.98
C VAL A 211 3.77 -8.63 -19.11
N LYS A 212 4.58 -9.61 -19.51
CA LYS A 212 4.15 -11.02 -19.54
C LYS A 212 3.80 -11.51 -18.14
N CYS A 213 4.67 -11.24 -17.16
CA CYS A 213 4.46 -11.59 -15.76
C CYS A 213 3.12 -11.03 -15.24
N LEU A 214 2.89 -9.73 -15.45
CA LEU A 214 1.64 -9.07 -15.07
C LEU A 214 0.44 -9.67 -15.79
N ARG A 215 0.54 -9.95 -17.09
CA ARG A 215 -0.56 -10.53 -17.87
C ARG A 215 -1.01 -11.89 -17.33
N HIS A 216 -0.05 -12.73 -16.91
CA HIS A 216 -0.32 -14.00 -16.27
C HIS A 216 -0.96 -13.81 -14.89
N LEU A 217 -0.49 -12.82 -14.12
CA LEU A 217 -0.99 -12.53 -12.78
C LEU A 217 -2.43 -12.00 -12.80
N SER A 218 -2.74 -11.01 -13.64
CA SER A 218 -4.09 -10.46 -13.82
C SER A 218 -4.20 -9.69 -15.14
N SER A 219 -5.42 -9.59 -15.68
CA SER A 219 -5.73 -8.61 -16.75
C SER A 219 -6.32 -7.31 -16.22
N HIS A 220 -6.66 -7.26 -14.92
CA HIS A 220 -7.34 -6.13 -14.29
C HIS A 220 -6.49 -5.63 -13.12
N PHE A 221 -5.96 -4.43 -13.28
CA PHE A 221 -5.32 -3.68 -12.21
C PHE A 221 -6.08 -2.37 -12.07
N LYS A 222 -6.04 -1.75 -10.88
CA LYS A 222 -6.49 -0.37 -10.72
C LYS A 222 -5.36 0.58 -11.09
N GLN A 223 -4.18 0.35 -10.52
CA GLN A 223 -2.98 1.15 -10.74
C GLN A 223 -1.74 0.26 -10.81
N ILE A 224 -0.80 0.63 -11.66
CA ILE A 224 0.55 0.06 -11.72
C ILE A 224 1.54 1.22 -11.56
N PHE A 225 2.41 1.15 -10.56
CA PHE A 225 3.48 2.11 -10.33
C PHE A 225 4.77 1.58 -10.92
N LEU A 226 5.41 2.37 -11.78
CA LEU A 226 6.69 2.07 -12.41
C LEU A 226 7.71 3.04 -11.81
N ASN A 227 8.77 2.55 -11.18
CA ASN A 227 9.80 3.44 -10.65
C ASN A 227 11.10 3.27 -11.41
N ASN A 228 11.89 4.34 -11.45
CA ASN A 228 13.23 4.36 -12.03
C ASN A 228 13.31 3.98 -13.51
N LEU A 229 12.25 4.24 -14.29
CA LEU A 229 12.16 3.87 -15.70
C LEU A 229 12.46 5.08 -16.61
N SER A 230 12.96 4.83 -17.82
CA SER A 230 13.06 5.88 -18.85
C SER A 230 11.67 6.19 -19.43
N VAL A 231 11.52 7.34 -20.10
CA VAL A 231 10.29 7.70 -20.82
C VAL A 231 9.98 6.67 -21.91
N ASP A 232 10.99 6.28 -22.69
CA ASP A 232 10.85 5.25 -23.73
C ASP A 232 10.49 3.89 -23.14
N GLY A 233 11.09 3.53 -22.00
CA GLY A 233 10.75 2.33 -21.25
C GLY A 233 9.29 2.32 -20.80
N ALA A 234 8.79 3.44 -20.29
CA ALA A 234 7.38 3.59 -19.88
C ALA A 234 6.42 3.47 -21.08
N HIS A 235 6.75 4.08 -22.22
CA HIS A 235 5.97 3.91 -23.45
C HIS A 235 5.98 2.47 -23.95
N ARG A 236 7.15 1.80 -23.98
CA ARG A 236 7.24 0.38 -24.34
C ARG A 236 6.42 -0.50 -23.39
N PHE A 237 6.39 -0.17 -22.10
CA PHE A 237 5.56 -0.88 -21.12
C PHE A 237 4.06 -0.74 -21.46
N VAL A 238 3.58 0.49 -21.69
CA VAL A 238 2.17 0.74 -22.06
C VAL A 238 1.79 0.04 -23.36
N THR A 239 2.64 0.12 -24.39
CA THR A 239 2.41 -0.57 -25.67
C THR A 239 2.34 -2.09 -25.45
N GLY A 240 3.28 -2.66 -24.70
CA GLY A 240 3.27 -4.08 -24.36
C GLY A 240 2.02 -4.50 -23.60
N CYS A 241 1.56 -3.70 -22.63
CA CYS A 241 0.31 -3.94 -21.91
C CYS A 241 -0.88 -4.02 -22.88
N LYS A 242 -1.03 -3.05 -23.78
CA LYS A 242 -2.10 -3.02 -24.80
C LYS A 242 -2.04 -4.26 -25.71
N GLU A 243 -0.87 -4.61 -26.23
CA GLU A 243 -0.67 -5.80 -27.08
C GLU A 243 -1.00 -7.12 -26.36
N LYS A 244 -0.79 -7.18 -25.04
CA LYS A 244 -1.09 -8.34 -24.22
C LYS A 244 -2.51 -8.34 -23.64
N GLY A 245 -3.33 -7.33 -23.92
CA GLY A 245 -4.70 -7.24 -23.45
C GLY A 245 -4.82 -6.84 -21.97
N ILE A 246 -3.82 -6.13 -21.43
CA ILE A 246 -3.93 -5.39 -20.17
C ILE A 246 -4.47 -4.00 -20.53
N SER A 247 -5.63 -3.65 -19.99
CA SER A 247 -6.24 -2.33 -20.26
C SER A 247 -5.32 -1.21 -19.76
N VAL A 248 -5.20 -0.10 -20.48
CA VAL A 248 -4.44 1.08 -20.02
C VAL A 248 -5.23 2.32 -20.43
N TYR A 249 -5.58 3.14 -19.45
CA TYR A 249 -6.31 4.38 -19.67
C TYR A 249 -5.34 5.57 -19.72
N GLU A 250 -4.54 5.75 -18.67
CA GLU A 250 -3.63 6.89 -18.51
C GLU A 250 -2.22 6.43 -18.12
N LEU A 251 -1.21 7.14 -18.65
CA LEU A 251 0.17 7.11 -18.16
C LEU A 251 0.48 8.50 -17.60
N ILE A 252 0.86 8.53 -16.33
CA ILE A 252 1.24 9.75 -15.61
C ILE A 252 2.70 9.65 -15.22
N GLN A 253 3.50 10.65 -15.55
CA GLN A 253 4.79 10.84 -14.91
C GLN A 253 4.56 11.46 -13.52
N LEU A 254 5.09 10.82 -12.49
CA LEU A 254 5.12 11.32 -11.12
C LEU A 254 6.40 12.14 -10.96
N SER A 255 6.28 13.34 -10.39
CA SER A 255 7.40 14.28 -10.21
C SER A 255 8.66 13.58 -9.68
N SER A 256 9.78 13.75 -10.38
CA SER A 256 11.08 13.15 -10.04
C SER A 256 11.62 13.72 -8.72
N ILE A 257 11.47 13.00 -7.61
CA ILE A 257 12.16 13.34 -6.36
C ILE A 257 13.57 12.75 -6.42
N GLY A 258 14.48 13.40 -7.14
CA GLY A 258 15.92 13.09 -7.14
C GLY A 258 16.50 12.55 -8.45
N LYS A 259 17.83 12.35 -8.45
CA LYS A 259 18.69 12.05 -9.62
C LYS A 259 18.65 10.59 -10.12
N GLN A 260 17.62 9.81 -9.81
CA GLN A 260 17.52 8.40 -10.23
C GLN A 260 16.19 8.14 -10.92
N GLY A 261 16.19 8.16 -12.26
CA GLY A 261 15.05 7.82 -13.10
C GLY A 261 13.79 8.67 -12.91
N SER A 262 12.76 8.38 -13.72
CA SER A 262 11.42 8.93 -13.52
C SER A 262 10.50 7.85 -12.94
N SER A 263 9.55 8.27 -12.12
CA SER A 263 8.46 7.41 -11.67
C SER A 263 7.23 7.68 -12.53
N TYR A 264 6.47 6.63 -12.80
CA TYR A 264 5.24 6.69 -13.55
C TYR A 264 4.12 5.93 -12.85
N GLN A 265 2.90 6.34 -13.12
CA GLN A 265 1.70 5.64 -12.74
C GLN A 265 0.90 5.33 -14.00
N VAL A 266 0.60 4.04 -14.18
CA VAL A 266 -0.32 3.55 -15.21
C VAL A 266 -1.66 3.30 -14.54
N SER A 267 -2.71 4.00 -14.99
CA SER A 267 -4.06 3.87 -14.47
C SER A 267 -4.96 3.16 -15.46
N HIS A 268 -5.89 2.36 -14.94
CA HIS A 268 -6.91 1.63 -15.71
C HIS A 268 -8.29 2.32 -15.64
N GLN A 269 -8.37 3.45 -14.93
CA GLN A 269 -9.53 4.31 -14.80
C GLN A 269 -9.09 5.76 -14.92
N SER A 270 -10.01 6.65 -15.33
CA SER A 270 -9.77 8.09 -15.29
C SER A 270 -9.35 8.50 -13.88
N LEU A 271 -8.23 9.21 -13.76
CA LEU A 271 -7.75 9.62 -12.46
C LEU A 271 -8.60 10.74 -11.86
N PRO A 272 -8.67 10.84 -10.51
CA PRO A 272 -9.29 11.99 -9.87
C PRO A 272 -8.61 13.29 -10.33
N LEU A 273 -9.43 14.30 -10.64
CA LEU A 273 -9.04 15.60 -11.23
C LEU A 273 -7.80 16.25 -10.57
N GLN A 274 -7.59 15.99 -9.28
CA GLN A 274 -6.49 16.53 -8.48
C GLN A 274 -5.09 16.12 -9.00
N TYR A 275 -4.93 14.88 -9.48
CA TYR A 275 -3.65 14.41 -10.03
C TYR A 275 -3.37 15.03 -11.42
N SER A 276 -4.40 15.15 -12.26
CA SER A 276 -4.31 15.82 -13.56
C SER A 276 -3.97 17.31 -13.41
N MET A 277 -4.50 17.97 -12.36
CA MET A 277 -4.18 19.37 -12.05
C MET A 277 -2.75 19.57 -11.50
N MET A 278 -2.22 18.65 -10.68
CA MET A 278 -0.84 18.77 -10.18
C MET A 278 0.18 18.65 -11.33
N ASN A 279 0.01 17.66 -12.22
CA ASN A 279 0.87 17.53 -13.39
C ASN A 279 0.77 18.73 -14.34
N PHE A 280 -0.43 19.27 -14.53
CA PHE A 280 -0.63 20.50 -15.28
C PHE A 280 0.14 21.68 -14.67
N LEU A 281 0.06 21.87 -13.35
CA LEU A 281 0.72 22.97 -12.65
C LEU A 281 2.25 22.85 -12.67
N ASP A 282 2.78 21.62 -12.58
CA ASP A 282 4.23 21.40 -12.60
C ASP A 282 4.81 21.63 -14.00
N ASN A 283 4.14 21.17 -15.05
CA ASN A 283 4.53 21.46 -16.44
C ASN A 283 4.35 22.94 -16.81
N TRP A 284 3.35 23.62 -16.22
CA TRP A 284 3.14 25.06 -16.39
C TRP A 284 4.31 25.86 -15.80
N LYS A 285 4.74 25.50 -14.59
CA LYS A 285 5.88 26.14 -13.92
C LYS A 285 7.21 25.88 -14.62
N ALA A 286 7.35 24.76 -15.31
CA ALA A 286 8.54 24.42 -16.10
C ALA A 286 8.65 25.22 -17.42
N GLY A 287 7.62 26.00 -17.80
CA GLY A 287 7.65 26.83 -19.00
C GLY A 287 7.54 26.04 -20.31
N GLU A 288 7.10 24.77 -20.25
CA GLU A 288 7.00 23.88 -21.42
C GLU A 288 5.76 24.13 -22.31
N PHE A 289 5.05 25.24 -22.11
CA PHE A 289 3.89 25.63 -22.92
C PHE A 289 4.22 26.75 -23.89
N VAL A 290 4.14 26.47 -25.19
CA VAL A 290 4.03 27.50 -26.24
C VAL A 290 3.09 26.99 -27.35
N ASP A 291 1.79 27.28 -27.25
CA ASP A 291 0.90 27.75 -28.34
C ASP A 291 -0.53 27.96 -27.77
N GLU A 292 -1.13 29.13 -28.03
CA GLU A 292 -2.48 29.50 -27.58
C GLU A 292 -3.60 28.79 -28.38
N ASN A 293 -3.27 28.11 -29.48
CA ASN A 293 -4.27 27.56 -30.41
C ASN A 293 -4.63 26.08 -30.23
N THR A 294 -4.00 25.36 -29.29
CA THR A 294 -4.19 23.90 -29.12
C THR A 294 -5.17 23.54 -28.01
N PHE A 295 -5.82 24.52 -27.38
CA PHE A 295 -6.71 24.30 -26.23
C PHE A 295 -8.18 24.39 -26.64
N LYS A 296 -8.84 23.23 -26.79
CA LYS A 296 -10.30 23.14 -26.67
C LYS A 296 -10.67 22.13 -25.60
N VAL A 297 -10.87 22.64 -24.38
CA VAL A 297 -11.49 21.88 -23.30
C VAL A 297 -13.00 21.93 -23.50
N LYS A 298 -13.63 20.80 -23.81
CA LYS A 298 -15.09 20.69 -23.81
C LYS A 298 -15.54 20.20 -22.43
N LEU A 299 -15.94 21.15 -21.58
CA LEU A 299 -16.58 20.83 -20.30
C LEU A 299 -18.01 20.38 -20.59
N THR A 300 -18.30 19.09 -20.41
CA THR A 300 -19.66 18.58 -20.49
C THR A 300 -20.27 18.66 -19.10
N TYR A 301 -21.31 19.48 -18.96
CA TYR A 301 -22.08 19.59 -17.73
C TYR A 301 -23.31 18.68 -17.83
N ASP A 302 -23.56 17.89 -16.80
CA ASP A 302 -24.83 17.17 -16.67
C ASP A 302 -25.94 18.21 -16.50
N LYS A 303 -26.92 18.21 -17.41
CA LYS A 303 -27.95 19.26 -17.47
C LYS A 303 -29.01 19.17 -16.37
N ASP A 304 -28.98 18.12 -15.54
CA ASP A 304 -30.10 17.78 -14.65
C ASP A 304 -29.88 18.09 -13.15
N SER A 305 -28.79 18.76 -12.75
CA SER A 305 -28.64 19.19 -11.36
C SER A 305 -28.60 20.72 -11.25
N SER A 306 -29.65 21.28 -10.65
CA SER A 306 -29.79 22.69 -10.28
C SER A 306 -28.88 23.12 -9.12
N GLU A 307 -27.77 22.43 -8.88
CA GLU A 307 -26.81 22.75 -7.81
C GLU A 307 -25.39 22.83 -8.38
N LYS A 308 -24.75 23.97 -8.09
CA LYS A 308 -23.38 24.41 -8.45
C LYS A 308 -22.49 23.31 -9.07
N LEU A 309 -22.30 23.45 -10.37
CA LEU A 309 -21.51 22.61 -11.27
C LEU A 309 -20.04 22.47 -10.80
N LEU A 310 -19.71 21.34 -10.18
CA LEU A 310 -18.37 20.79 -10.26
C LEU A 310 -18.31 19.91 -11.52
N PRO A 311 -17.33 20.08 -12.42
CA PRO A 311 -17.18 19.19 -13.57
C PRO A 311 -16.95 17.76 -13.07
N THR A 312 -17.88 16.86 -13.35
CA THR A 312 -17.87 15.47 -12.89
C THR A 312 -17.05 14.55 -13.78
N ARG A 313 -16.67 15.00 -14.98
CA ARG A 313 -15.98 14.17 -15.97
C ARG A 313 -15.15 15.00 -16.95
N PHE A 314 -13.98 14.49 -17.31
CA PHE A 314 -13.10 15.03 -18.35
C PHE A 314 -13.09 14.03 -19.50
N ASP A 315 -13.77 14.36 -20.61
CA ASP A 315 -13.70 13.59 -21.85
C ASP A 315 -12.88 14.42 -22.86
N GLY A 316 -11.55 14.24 -22.85
CA GLY A 316 -10.64 14.93 -23.75
C GLY A 316 -9.27 14.26 -23.76
N GLU A 317 -8.71 14.07 -24.96
CA GLU A 317 -7.35 13.58 -25.17
C GLU A 317 -6.37 14.76 -25.16
N ILE A 318 -5.34 14.71 -24.31
CA ILE A 318 -4.25 15.71 -24.33
C ILE A 318 -3.20 15.18 -25.30
N VAL A 319 -3.17 15.74 -26.51
CA VAL A 319 -2.18 15.39 -27.54
C VAL A 319 -1.00 16.37 -27.44
N PHE A 320 0.17 15.85 -27.09
CA PHE A 320 1.41 16.62 -27.05
C PHE A 320 2.04 16.68 -28.44
N GLY A 321 2.03 17.86 -29.07
CA GLY A 321 2.75 18.10 -30.32
C GLY A 321 4.12 18.75 -30.06
N ARG A 322 5.19 18.17 -30.61
CA ARG A 322 6.50 18.83 -30.72
C ARG A 322 6.55 19.57 -32.05
N LYS A 323 6.90 20.86 -32.06
CA LYS A 323 7.30 21.55 -33.29
C LYS A 323 8.67 21.04 -33.70
N SER A 324 8.75 20.41 -34.88
CA SER A 324 10.00 20.21 -35.58
C SER A 324 10.51 21.57 -36.06
N HIS A 325 11.73 21.93 -35.67
CA HIS A 325 12.46 23.05 -36.28
C HIS A 325 13.00 22.66 -37.65
#